data_AF-A0AAU4BUW8-F1
#
_entry.id   AF-A0AAU4BUW8-F1
#
_cell.length_a   1.000
_cell.length_b   1.000
_cell.length_c   1.000
_cell.angle_alpha   90.00
_cell.angle_beta   90.00
_cell.angle_gamma   90.00
#
_symmetry.space_group_name_H-M   'P 1'
#
loop_
_entity.id
_entity.type
_entity.pdbx_description
1 polymer ?
#
loop_
_entity_poly.entity_id
_entity_poly.type
_entity_poly.pdbx_seq_one_letter_code
_entity_poly.pdbx_strand_id
1 'polypeptide(L)' 'MRRGKHESIQVRRVMITTASASGTPVSPIARTVAADEDTVRDVIRAFNEQGLTCLDPKRAEAVPA' A
#
# COMPACT_ATOMS: atom_id res chain seq x y z
N MET A 1 -4.72 21.80 -1.57
CA MET A 1 -4.28 20.85 -0.52
C MET A 1 -4.50 19.41 -1.00
N ARG A 2 -3.55 18.84 -1.77
CA ARG A 2 -3.62 17.43 -2.24
C ARG A 2 -2.35 16.63 -1.90
N ARG A 3 -1.24 17.31 -1.64
CA ARG A 3 0.06 16.70 -1.33
C ARG A 3 0.07 15.90 -0.02
N GLY A 4 -0.52 16.44 1.05
CA GLY A 4 -0.54 15.76 2.36
C GLY A 4 -1.22 14.39 2.32
N LYS A 5 -2.36 14.25 1.63
CA LYS A 5 -3.08 12.96 1.53
C LYS A 5 -2.31 11.92 0.71
N HIS A 6 -1.67 12.33 -0.39
CA HIS A 6 -0.86 11.42 -1.22
C HIS A 6 0.39 10.94 -0.48
N GLU A 7 1.07 11.83 0.26
CA GLU A 7 2.19 11.43 1.12
C GLU A 7 1.74 10.46 2.22
N SER A 8 0.59 10.69 2.86
CA SER A 8 0.02 9.74 3.83
C SER A 8 -0.38 8.38 3.23
N ILE A 9 -0.73 8.33 1.93
CA ILE A 9 -1.04 7.06 1.25
C ILE A 9 0.26 6.31 0.91
N GLN A 10 1.26 7.02 0.38
CA GLN A 10 2.56 6.44 0.06
C GLN A 10 3.24 5.86 1.31
N VAL A 11 3.25 6.62 2.41
CA VAL A 11 3.83 6.17 3.68
C VAL A 11 3.14 4.90 4.20
N ARG A 12 1.81 4.82 4.13
CA ARG A 12 1.07 3.60 4.53
C ARG A 12 1.40 2.41 3.65
N ARG A 13 1.52 2.58 2.33
CA ARG A 13 1.92 1.51 1.41
C ARG A 13 3.33 1.02 1.69
N VAL A 14 4.27 1.94 1.93
CA VAL A 14 5.66 1.59 2.30
C VAL A 14 5.68 0.78 3.61
N MET A 15 4.91 1.19 4.62
CA MET A 15 4.82 0.41 5.88
C MET A 15 4.27 -0.99 5.65
N ILE A 16 3.21 -1.14 4.85
CA ILE A 16 2.62 -2.44 4.51
C ILE A 16 3.66 -3.35 3.84
N THR A 17 4.33 -2.85 2.79
CA THR A 17 5.31 -3.62 2.03
C THR A 17 6.49 -4.05 2.91
N THR A 18 7.05 -3.14 3.71
CA THR A 18 8.20 -3.45 4.60
C THR A 18 7.83 -4.47 5.67
N ALA A 19 6.66 -4.33 6.30
CA ALA A 19 6.21 -5.27 7.33
C ALA A 19 5.94 -6.66 6.73
N SER A 20 5.33 -6.73 5.54
CA SER A 20 5.10 -7.98 4.82
C SER A 20 6.41 -8.65 4.41
N ALA A 21 7.38 -7.89 3.89
CA ALA A 21 8.70 -8.42 3.53
C ALA A 21 9.46 -8.98 4.75
N SER A 22 9.17 -8.46 5.94
CA SER A 22 9.70 -8.94 7.22
C SER A 22 8.98 -10.18 7.76
N GLY A 23 8.02 -10.75 7.00
CA GLY A 23 7.23 -11.92 7.41
C GLY A 23 6.08 -11.62 8.36
N THR A 24 5.71 -10.35 8.55
CA THR A 24 4.58 -9.99 9.41
C THR A 24 3.26 -10.40 8.76
N PRO A 25 2.36 -11.12 9.46
CA PRO A 25 1.05 -11.47 8.92
C PRO A 25 0.18 -10.25 8.61
N VAL A 26 -0.88 -10.44 7.81
CA VAL A 26 -1.76 -9.36 7.34
C VAL A 26 -2.54 -8.68 8.48
N SER A 27 -3.13 -9.41 9.43
CA SER A 27 -3.96 -8.79 10.49
C SER A 27 -3.18 -7.80 11.40
N PRO A 28 -1.95 -8.10 11.87
CA PRO A 28 -1.15 -7.13 12.59
C PRO A 28 -0.80 -5.86 11.79
N ILE A 29 -0.52 -6.01 10.48
CA ILE A 29 -0.24 -4.88 9.59
C ILE A 29 -1.48 -3.99 9.47
N ALA A 30 -2.64 -4.58 9.19
CA ALA A 30 -3.92 -3.88 9.05
C ALA A 30 -4.25 -3.02 10.28
N ARG A 31 -4.05 -3.59 11.48
CA ARG A 31 -4.23 -2.87 12.75
C ARG A 31 -3.24 -1.70 12.91
N THR A 32 -1.99 -1.89 12.49
CA THR A 32 -0.92 -0.90 12.62
C THR A 32 -1.15 0.31 11.71
N VAL A 33 -1.62 0.07 10.48
CA VAL A 33 -1.83 1.14 9.48
C VAL A 33 -3.25 1.69 9.45
N ALA A 34 -4.12 1.21 10.36
CA ALA A 34 -5.54 1.54 10.44
C ALA A 34 -6.25 1.38 9.09
N ALA A 35 -6.14 0.19 8.49
CA ALA A 35 -6.78 -0.18 7.24
C ALA A 35 -7.36 -1.60 7.32
N ASP A 36 -8.26 -1.93 6.41
CA ASP A 36 -8.79 -3.29 6.25
C ASP A 36 -7.72 -4.26 5.74
N GLU A 37 -7.84 -5.53 6.13
CA GLU A 37 -6.92 -6.58 5.68
C GLU A 37 -6.89 -6.75 4.16
N ASP A 38 -8.01 -6.52 3.47
CA ASP A 38 -8.07 -6.59 2.01
C ASP A 38 -7.26 -5.48 1.35
N THR A 39 -7.25 -4.28 1.94
CA THR A 39 -6.36 -3.19 1.47
C THR A 39 -4.89 -3.59 1.59
N VAL A 40 -4.53 -4.27 2.68
CA VAL A 40 -3.16 -4.78 2.88
C VAL A 40 -2.82 -5.85 1.84
N ARG A 41 -3.73 -6.78 1.56
CA ARG A 41 -3.56 -7.82 0.53
C ARG A 41 -3.40 -7.23 -0.87
N ASP A 42 -4.18 -6.20 -1.21
CA ASP A 42 -4.08 -5.50 -2.49
C ASP A 42 -2.72 -4.81 -2.66
N VAL A 43 -2.21 -4.16 -1.62
CA VAL A 43 -0.89 -3.52 -1.66
C VAL A 43 0.23 -4.56 -1.82
N ILE A 44 0.15 -5.68 -1.10
CA ILE A 44 1.13 -6.77 -1.21
C ILE A 44 1.07 -7.40 -2.62
N ARG A 45 -0.13 -7.64 -3.16
CA ARG A 45 -0.30 -8.13 -4.52
C ARG A 45 0.29 -7.16 -5.54
N ALA A 46 -0.07 -5.89 -5.47
CA ALA A 46 0.46 -4.86 -6.38
C ALA A 46 1.99 -4.74 -6.29
N PHE A 47 2.57 -4.88 -5.10
CA PHE A 47 4.02 -4.93 -4.91
C PHE A 47 4.65 -6.19 -5.52
N ASN A 48 4.04 -7.36 -5.35
CA ASN A 48 4.55 -8.59 -5.94
C ASN A 48 4.48 -8.60 -7.47
N GLU A 49 3.49 -7.92 -8.06
CA GLU A 49 3.34 -7.82 -9.51
C GLU A 49 4.21 -6.73 -10.15
N GLN A 50 4.42 -5.60 -9.48
CA GLN A 50 5.02 -4.39 -10.08
C GLN A 50 6.30 -3.93 -9.38
N GLY A 51 6.70 -4.55 -8.27
CA GLY A 51 7.78 -4.09 -7.42
C GLY A 51 7.51 -2.69 -6.84
N LEU A 52 8.57 -1.92 -6.63
CA LEU A 52 8.49 -0.57 -6.03
C LEU A 52 7.69 0.44 -6.85
N THR A 53 7.38 0.15 -8.13
CA THR A 53 6.53 1.01 -8.97
C THR A 53 5.11 1.15 -8.41
N CYS A 54 4.63 0.22 -7.57
CA CYS A 54 3.32 0.32 -6.93
C CYS A 54 3.20 1.45 -5.88
N LEU A 55 4.33 2.03 -5.47
CA LEU A 55 4.42 3.11 -4.49
C LEU A 55 4.28 4.50 -5.14
N ASP A 56 4.31 4.58 -6.47
CA ASP A 56 4.14 5.85 -7.16
C ASP A 56 2.66 6.27 -7.15
N PRO A 57 2.33 7.46 -6.62
CA PRO A 57 0.95 7.91 -6.53
C PRO A 57 0.28 8.14 -7.90
N LYS A 58 1.03 8.22 -9.01
CA LYS A 58 0.46 8.41 -10.35
C LYS A 58 -0.10 7.14 -10.97
N ARG A 59 0.11 5.96 -10.35
CA ARG A 59 -0.46 4.67 -10.80
C ARG A 59 -1.74 4.26 -10.04
N ALA A 60 -2.33 5.15 -9.24
CA ALA A 60 -3.63 4.92 -8.62
C ALA A 60 -4.82 5.36 -9.50
N GLU A 61 -4.55 5.94 -10.68
CA GLU A 61 -5.56 6.36 -11.66
C GLU A 61 -5.38 5.56 -12.96
N ALA A 62 -5.91 4.34 -12.98
CA ALA A 62 -6.32 3.71 -14.23
C ALA A 62 -7.81 3.42 -14.10
N VAL A 63 -8.62 4.44 -14.37
CA VAL A 63 -10.04 4.26 -14.64
C VAL A 63 -10.11 3.85 -16.12
N PRO A 64 -10.55 2.63 -16.48
CA PRO A 64 -10.77 2.29 -17.87
C PRO A 64 -11.93 3.14 -18.41
N ALA A 65 -11.72 3.76 -19.57
CA ALA A 65 -12.77 4.34 -20.41
C ALA A 65 -13.33 3.28 -21.35
#